data_AF-A0A833IL28-F1
#
_entry.id   AF-A0A833IL28-F1
#
_cell.length_a   1.000
_cell.length_b   1.000
_cell.length_c   1.000
_cell.angle_alpha   90.00
_cell.angle_beta   90.00
_cell.angle_gamma   90.00
#
_symmetry.space_group_name_H-M   'P 1'
#
loop_
_entity.id
_entity.type
_entity.pdbx_description
1 polymer ?
#
loop_
_entity_poly.entity_id
_entity_poly.type
_entity_poly.pdbx_seq_one_letter_code
_entity_poly.pdbx_strand_id
1 'polypeptide(L)'
;MRADSSLLIQAMREGADCEHLFLADVGEQIGWRGDKTKNVFSGRTRLSGDDVLNILGNPNIPIPDFRRYRVFLRIRQVLLAPAEGYE
;
A
#
# COMPACT_ATOMS: atom_id res chain seq x y z
N MET A 1 7.84 13.83 -11.86
CA MET A 1 7.94 12.35 -11.71
C MET A 1 6.56 11.82 -11.33
N ARG A 2 5.86 11.12 -12.23
CA ARG A 2 4.65 10.37 -11.86
C ARG A 2 5.12 9.05 -11.27
N ALA A 3 5.02 8.88 -9.96
CA ALA A 3 5.26 7.59 -9.33
C ALA A 3 4.24 6.60 -9.90
N ASP A 4 4.71 5.57 -10.58
CA ASP A 4 3.84 4.52 -11.09
C ASP A 4 3.35 3.69 -9.89
N SER A 5 2.04 3.74 -9.62
CA SER A 5 1.38 2.97 -8.56
C SER A 5 1.55 1.46 -8.74
N SER A 6 1.99 1.00 -9.91
CA SER A 6 2.32 -0.41 -10.18
C SER A 6 3.36 -0.97 -9.20
N LEU A 7 4.35 -0.16 -8.81
CA LEU A 7 5.39 -0.62 -7.87
C LEU A 7 4.84 -0.82 -6.46
N LEU A 8 3.86 -0.01 -6.03
CA LEU A 8 3.19 -0.17 -4.74
C LEU A 8 2.29 -1.41 -4.74
N ILE A 9 1.57 -1.65 -5.84
CA ILE A 9 0.77 -2.88 -6.03
C ILE A 9 1.69 -4.12 -6.00
N GLN A 10 2.85 -4.04 -6.64
CA GLN A 10 3.83 -5.14 -6.62
C GLN A 10 4.38 -5.37 -5.21
N ALA A 11 4.69 -4.31 -4.46
CA ALA A 11 5.12 -4.42 -3.07
C ALA A 11 4.07 -5.13 -2.22
N MET A 12 2.79 -4.80 -2.37
CA MET A 12 1.69 -5.45 -1.67
C MET A 12 1.55 -6.93 -2.03
N ARG A 13 1.75 -7.29 -3.31
CA ARG A 13 1.70 -8.69 -3.76
C ARG A 13 2.81 -9.52 -3.13
N GLU A 14 4.03 -9.01 -3.16
CA GLU A 14 5.19 -9.70 -2.60
C GLU A 14 5.14 -9.73 -1.07
N GLY A 15 4.66 -8.67 -0.42
CA GLY A 15 4.42 -8.66 1.01
C GLY A 15 3.38 -9.69 1.43
N ALA A 16 2.25 -9.75 0.72
CA ALA A 16 1.22 -10.75 0.97
C ALA A 16 1.75 -12.19 0.77
N ASP A 17 2.57 -12.41 -0.25
CA ASP A 17 3.21 -13.72 -0.48
C ASP A 17 4.17 -14.10 0.66
N CYS A 18 5.02 -13.17 1.10
CA CYS A 18 5.92 -13.36 2.25
C CYS A 18 5.18 -13.67 3.56
N GLU A 19 4.01 -13.06 3.76
CA GLU A 19 3.19 -13.22 4.96
C GLU A 19 2.10 -14.30 4.82
N HIS A 20 2.06 -15.01 3.70
CA HIS A 20 1.03 -16.00 3.36
C HIS A 20 -0.42 -15.47 3.47
N LEU A 21 -0.64 -14.21 3.11
CA LEU A 21 -1.93 -13.53 3.14
C LEU A 21 -2.64 -13.61 1.79
N PHE A 22 -3.98 -13.66 1.80
CA PHE A 22 -4.75 -13.51 0.58
C PHE A 22 -4.86 -12.03 0.20
N LEU A 23 -4.72 -11.73 -1.10
CA LEU A 23 -4.90 -10.37 -1.62
C LEU A 23 -6.31 -9.81 -1.35
N ALA A 24 -7.30 -10.69 -1.20
CA ALA A 24 -8.66 -10.33 -0.78
C ALA A 24 -8.65 -9.66 0.60
N ASP A 25 -8.01 -10.29 1.58
CA ASP A 25 -7.90 -9.80 2.96
C ASP A 25 -7.13 -8.48 3.01
N VAL A 26 -6.06 -8.35 2.22
CA VAL A 26 -5.31 -7.09 2.09
C VAL A 26 -6.22 -5.97 1.58
N GLY A 27 -7.06 -6.24 0.58
CA GLY A 27 -8.02 -5.26 0.08
C GLY A 27 -9.08 -4.88 1.10
N GLU A 28 -9.55 -5.84 1.89
CA GLU A 28 -10.50 -5.61 2.99
C GLU A 28 -9.89 -4.71 4.08
N GLN A 29 -8.63 -4.92 4.44
CA GLN A 29 -7.91 -4.08 5.40
C GLN A 29 -7.74 -2.62 4.94
N ILE A 30 -7.77 -2.37 3.62
CA ILE A 30 -7.76 -1.02 3.02
C ILE A 30 -9.19 -0.43 2.97
N GLY A 31 -10.23 -1.25 3.19
CA GLY A 31 -11.63 -0.86 3.06
C GLY A 31 -12.13 -0.86 1.62
N TRP A 32 -11.46 -1.56 0.71
CA TRP A 32 -11.93 -1.69 -0.67
C TRP A 32 -13.17 -2.57 -0.74
N ARG A 33 -14.17 -2.12 -1.50
CA ARG A 33 -15.48 -2.80 -1.66
C ARG A 33 -15.66 -3.36 -3.07
N GLY A 34 -16.48 -4.41 -3.16
CA GLY A 34 -16.83 -5.05 -4.43
C GLY A 34 -15.60 -5.57 -5.17
N ASP A 35 -15.57 -5.43 -6.50
CA ASP A 35 -14.48 -5.93 -7.35
C ASP A 35 -13.20 -5.08 -7.31
N LYS A 36 -13.12 -4.03 -6.47
CA LYS A 36 -12.00 -3.08 -6.48
C LYS A 36 -10.66 -3.79 -6.22
N THR A 37 -10.59 -4.66 -5.22
CA THR A 37 -9.38 -5.42 -4.89
C THR A 37 -8.88 -6.23 -6.09
N LYS A 38 -9.76 -7.01 -6.71
CA LYS A 38 -9.46 -7.81 -7.90
C LYS A 38 -8.99 -6.93 -9.06
N ASN A 39 -9.68 -5.82 -9.31
CA ASN A 39 -9.36 -4.93 -10.42
C ASN A 39 -8.03 -4.20 -10.22
N VAL A 40 -7.71 -3.77 -8.99
CA VAL A 40 -6.42 -3.14 -8.69
C VAL A 40 -5.29 -4.14 -8.87
N PHE A 41 -5.39 -5.31 -8.25
CA PHE A 41 -4.32 -6.30 -8.36
C PHE A 41 -4.16 -6.82 -9.79
N SER A 42 -5.24 -6.98 -10.56
CA SER A 42 -5.15 -7.33 -11.99
C SER A 42 -4.71 -6.19 -12.91
N GLY A 43 -4.50 -4.97 -12.39
CA GLY A 43 -4.09 -3.81 -13.17
C GLY A 43 -5.20 -3.13 -13.97
N ARG A 44 -6.46 -3.58 -13.83
CA ARG A 44 -7.64 -2.97 -14.48
C ARG A 44 -8.04 -1.64 -13.85
N THR A 45 -7.69 -1.44 -12.57
CA THR A 45 -7.95 -0.21 -11.84
C THR A 45 -6.63 0.35 -11.31
N ARG A 46 -6.38 1.64 -11.55
CA ARG A 46 -5.23 2.34 -10.98
C ARG A 46 -5.55 2.79 -9.56
N LEU A 47 -4.53 2.91 -8.71
CA LEU A 47 -4.68 3.52 -7.40
C LEU A 47 -4.96 5.02 -7.56
N SER A 48 -5.94 5.54 -6.82
CA SER A 48 -6.08 6.97 -6.62
C SER A 48 -5.00 7.50 -5.65
N GLY A 49 -4.87 8.83 -5.52
CA GLY A 49 -4.01 9.43 -4.50
C GLY A 49 -4.42 9.01 -3.08
N ASP A 50 -5.72 9.01 -2.79
CA ASP A 50 -6.26 8.57 -1.51
C ASP A 50 -5.99 7.09 -1.23
N ASP A 51 -6.08 6.23 -2.27
CA ASP A 51 -5.73 4.82 -2.12
C ASP A 51 -4.26 4.66 -1.71
N VAL A 52 -3.35 5.41 -2.33
CA VAL A 52 -1.92 5.40 -1.98
C VAL A 52 -1.71 5.86 -0.54
N LEU A 53 -2.38 6.94 -0.12
CA LEU A 53 -2.27 7.44 1.25
C LEU A 53 -2.83 6.45 2.27
N ASN A 54 -3.98 5.83 1.99
CA ASN A 54 -4.57 4.81 2.87
C ASN A 54 -3.68 3.56 2.99
N ILE A 55 -3.06 3.12 1.89
CA ILE A 55 -2.12 1.99 1.90
C ILE A 55 -0.88 2.32 2.72
N LEU A 56 -0.26 3.48 2.47
CA LEU A 56 0.99 3.86 3.11
C LEU A 56 0.78 4.25 4.58
N GLY A 57 -0.35 4.87 4.91
CA GLY A 57 -0.75 5.24 6.26
C GLY A 57 -1.36 4.11 7.10
N ASN A 58 -1.48 2.89 6.55
CA ASN A 58 -1.92 1.72 7.30
C ASN A 58 -0.73 0.77 7.55
N PRO A 59 -0.28 0.59 8.80
CA PRO A 59 0.86 -0.28 9.13
C PRO A 59 0.58 -1.77 8.90
N ASN A 60 -0.68 -2.19 8.85
CA ASN A 60 -1.06 -3.58 8.64
C ASN A 60 -0.95 -4.02 7.17
N ILE A 61 -0.81 -3.07 6.24
CA ILE A 61 -0.65 -3.42 4.82
C ILE A 61 0.78 -3.88 4.57
N PRO A 62 0.98 -5.12 4.09
CA PRO A 62 2.30 -5.71 3.99
C PRO A 62 3.11 -5.02 2.89
N ILE A 63 4.25 -4.46 3.27
CA ILE A 63 5.25 -3.90 2.35
C ILE A 63 6.60 -4.48 2.79
N PRO A 64 7.23 -5.36 1.98
CA PRO A 64 8.47 -6.01 2.40
C PRO A 64 9.65 -5.03 2.38
N ASP A 65 10.63 -5.24 3.27
CA ASP A 65 11.85 -4.43 3.35
C ASP A 65 12.87 -4.81 2.28
N PHE A 66 12.45 -4.77 1.02
CA PHE A 66 13.33 -4.87 -0.13
C PHE A 66 13.81 -3.49 -0.55
N ARG A 67 15.07 -3.40 -1.03
CA ARG A 67 15.69 -2.14 -1.46
C ARG A 67 14.80 -1.32 -2.40
N ARG A 68 14.06 -1.98 -3.29
CA ARG A 68 13.14 -1.34 -4.26
C ARG A 68 11.88 -0.71 -3.63
N TYR A 69 11.48 -1.10 -2.43
CA TYR A 69 10.29 -0.59 -1.75
C TYR A 69 10.59 0.32 -0.57
N ARG A 70 11.86 0.55 -0.24
CA ARG A 70 12.27 1.41 0.90
C ARG A 70 11.71 2.84 0.81
N VAL A 71 11.43 3.35 -0.39
CA VAL A 71 10.77 4.65 -0.57
C VAL A 71 9.37 4.67 0.06
N PHE A 72 8.59 3.59 -0.10
CA PHE A 72 7.26 3.47 0.49
C PHE A 72 7.35 3.35 2.01
N LEU A 73 8.32 2.59 2.52
CA LEU A 73 8.55 2.46 3.96
C LEU A 73 8.94 3.80 4.60
N ARG A 74 9.78 4.60 3.93
CA ARG A 74 10.13 5.95 4.40
C ARG A 74 8.92 6.88 4.41
N ILE A 75 8.08 6.85 3.37
CA ILE A 75 6.85 7.66 3.34
C ILE A 75 5.90 7.21 4.45
N ARG A 76 5.69 5.91 4.63
CA ARG A 76 4.89 5.35 5.72
C ARG A 76 5.38 5.83 7.09
N GLN A 77 6.69 5.82 7.33
CA GLN A 77 7.26 6.35 8.57
C GLN A 77 6.90 7.82 8.80
N VAL A 78 6.96 8.65 7.76
CA VAL A 78 6.59 10.08 7.86
C VAL A 78 5.08 10.24 8.10
N LEU A 79 4.24 9.46 7.42
CA LEU A 79 2.78 9.52 7.58
C LEU A 79 2.31 9.03 8.95
N LEU A 80 3.03 8.09 9.54
CA LEU A 80 2.72 7.51 10.85
C LEU A 80 3.46 8.21 12.00
N ALA A 81 4.40 9.10 11.70
CA ALA A 81 5.05 9.90 12.73
C ALA A 81 3.99 10.77 13.42
N PRO A 82 4.03 10.89 14.75
CA PRO A 82 3.19 11.86 15.45
C PRO A 82 3.47 13.24 14.84
N ALA A 83 2.42 14.02 14.61
CA ALA A 83 2.59 15.42 14.23
C ALA A 83 3.36 16.08 15.37
N GLU A 84 4.65 16.35 15.17
CA GLU A 84 5.40 17.18 16.09
C GLU A 84 4.67 18.53 16.11
N GLY A 85 4.17 18.88 17.30
CA GLY A 85 3.40 20.08 17.52
C GLY A 85 4.19 21.27 17.03
N TYR A 86 3.69 21.91 15.97
CA TYR A 86 4.03 23.29 15.70
C TYR A 86 3.37 24.10 16.83
N GLU A 87 4.10 24.28 17.93
CA GLU A 87 3.80 25.32 18.94
C GLU A 87 3.89 26.72 18.31
#